data_AF-A0A2V8K6Q5-F1
#
_entry.id   AF-A0A2V8K6Q5-F1
#
_cell.length_a   1.000
_cell.length_b   1.000
_cell.length_c   1.000
_cell.angle_alpha   90.00
_cell.angle_beta   90.00
_cell.angle_gamma   90.00
#
_symmetry.space_group_name_H-M   'P 1'
#
loop_
_entity.id
_entity.type
_entity.pdbx_description
1 polymer ?
#
loop_
_entity_poly.entity_id
_entity_poly.type
_entity_poly.pdbx_seq_one_letter_code
_entity_poly.pdbx_strand_id
1 'polypeptide(L)'
;SRIKKVALVVLTASLLAFGCKKQVAAAPPPPPPPPPPPVAPAPPAAPAITLRANPTTINRGQDTTLTWEAKNAANVRIEPGLGEVGATGNRSVSPASSVTYQATATGPGGTATDTARITVN
;
A
#
# COMPACT_ATOMS: atom_id res chain seq x y z
N SER A 1 11.59 -11.94 -61.43
CA SER A 1 12.66 -11.56 -62.37
C SER A 1 13.92 -11.24 -61.57
N ARG A 2 14.72 -12.23 -61.14
CA ARG A 2 15.93 -12.82 -61.79
C ARG A 2 16.90 -11.79 -62.39
N ILE A 3 18.08 -11.62 -61.77
CA ILE A 3 19.45 -11.37 -62.33
C ILE A 3 20.39 -11.25 -61.10
N LYS A 4 21.11 -12.30 -60.68
CA LYS A 4 22.45 -12.76 -61.12
C LYS A 4 23.56 -11.70 -60.98
N LYS A 5 24.43 -11.86 -59.96
CA LYS A 5 25.89 -11.71 -60.11
C LYS A 5 26.63 -12.70 -59.20
N VAL A 6 27.39 -13.57 -59.82
CA VAL A 6 28.31 -14.58 -59.29
C VAL A 6 29.70 -14.19 -59.76
N ALA A 7 30.70 -14.25 -58.88
CA ALA A 7 32.14 -14.43 -59.13
C ALA A 7 32.81 -14.56 -57.74
N LEU A 8 33.21 -15.73 -57.23
CA LEU A 8 34.39 -16.57 -57.56
C LEU A 8 35.69 -15.73 -57.53
N VAL A 9 36.67 -16.01 -56.67
CA VAL A 9 37.78 -16.96 -56.92
C VAL A 9 38.53 -17.35 -55.63
N VAL A 10 38.97 -18.61 -55.65
CA VAL A 10 39.67 -19.46 -54.66
C VAL A 10 41.17 -19.11 -54.55
N LEU A 11 41.80 -19.32 -53.39
CA LEU A 11 43.23 -19.66 -53.31
C LEU A 11 43.56 -20.48 -52.05
N THR A 12 44.27 -21.57 -52.30
CA THR A 12 44.58 -22.74 -51.47
C THR A 12 45.78 -22.55 -50.53
N ALA A 13 45.87 -23.33 -49.44
CA ALA A 13 46.98 -24.26 -49.14
C ALA A 13 47.17 -24.57 -47.63
N SER A 14 47.06 -25.87 -47.31
CA SER A 14 48.11 -26.66 -46.63
C SER A 14 48.36 -26.62 -45.09
N LEU A 15 48.21 -27.85 -44.56
CA LEU A 15 49.04 -28.58 -43.59
C LEU A 15 48.95 -28.33 -42.06
N LEU A 16 48.86 -29.48 -41.36
CA LEU A 16 48.80 -29.69 -39.92
C LEU A 16 50.07 -29.24 -39.18
N ALA A 17 49.92 -28.68 -37.97
CA ALA A 17 50.86 -28.90 -36.87
C ALA A 17 50.22 -28.57 -35.50
N PHE A 18 50.23 -29.57 -34.62
CA PHE A 18 49.89 -29.49 -33.20
C PHE A 18 50.79 -28.48 -32.46
N GLY A 19 50.19 -27.64 -31.60
CA GLY A 19 50.92 -26.77 -30.69
C GLY A 19 50.11 -26.48 -29.43
N CYS A 20 50.36 -27.27 -28.38
CA CYS A 20 49.73 -27.20 -27.06
C CYS A 20 49.73 -25.79 -26.45
N LYS A 21 48.53 -25.23 -26.27
CA LYS A 21 48.27 -24.13 -25.33
C LYS A 21 47.21 -24.62 -24.37
N LYS A 22 47.59 -24.87 -23.12
CA LYS A 22 46.70 -25.32 -22.03
C LYS A 22 45.51 -24.37 -21.91
N GLN A 23 44.33 -24.83 -22.30
CA GLN A 23 43.06 -24.22 -21.90
C GLN A 23 42.86 -24.53 -20.43
N VAL A 24 43.12 -23.55 -19.57
CA VAL A 24 42.58 -23.56 -18.21
C VAL A 24 41.07 -23.45 -18.38
N ALA A 25 40.37 -24.57 -18.20
CA ALA A 25 38.93 -24.54 -18.04
C ALA A 25 38.66 -23.65 -16.82
N ALA A 26 38.09 -22.46 -17.04
CA ALA A 26 37.47 -21.73 -15.97
C ALA A 26 36.50 -22.70 -15.29
N ALA A 27 36.64 -22.87 -13.98
CA ALA A 27 35.68 -23.64 -13.20
C ALA A 27 34.26 -23.17 -13.58
N PRO A 28 33.28 -24.08 -13.73
CA PRO A 28 31.91 -23.66 -13.96
C PRO A 28 31.56 -22.62 -12.87
N PRO A 29 30.90 -21.50 -13.24
CA PRO A 29 30.49 -20.53 -12.24
C PRO A 29 29.72 -21.27 -11.14
N PRO A 30 29.94 -20.93 -9.86
CA PRO A 30 29.17 -21.55 -8.79
C PRO A 30 27.67 -21.36 -9.10
N PRO A 31 26.83 -22.38 -8.85
CA PRO A 31 25.40 -22.24 -9.09
C PRO A 31 24.86 -21.03 -8.33
N PRO A 32 23.87 -20.30 -8.89
CA PRO A 32 23.26 -19.19 -8.19
C PRO A 32 22.66 -19.69 -6.85
N PRO A 33 22.70 -18.87 -5.79
CA PRO A 33 22.06 -19.23 -4.53
C PRO A 33 20.57 -19.51 -4.77
N PRO A 34 19.96 -20.45 -4.03
CA PRO A 34 18.53 -20.70 -4.13
C PRO A 34 17.74 -19.41 -3.84
N PRO A 35 16.57 -19.20 -4.48
CA PRO A 35 15.71 -18.07 -4.16
C PRO A 35 15.36 -18.10 -2.67
N PRO A 36 15.26 -16.93 -2.00
CA PRO A 36 14.81 -16.90 -0.62
C PRO A 36 13.42 -17.56 -0.52
N PRO A 37 13.10 -18.24 0.59
CA PRO A 37 11.74 -18.73 0.83
C PRO A 37 10.73 -17.57 0.70
N PRO A 38 9.46 -17.84 0.36
CA PRO A 38 8.44 -16.80 0.35
C PRO A 38 8.46 -16.10 1.71
N VAL A 39 8.83 -14.81 1.71
CA VAL A 39 8.79 -14.00 2.93
C VAL A 39 7.33 -14.02 3.38
N ALA A 40 7.04 -14.55 4.57
CA ALA A 40 5.69 -14.48 5.12
C ALA A 40 5.22 -13.02 5.06
N PRO A 41 3.97 -12.73 4.67
CA PRO A 41 3.50 -11.36 4.58
C PRO A 41 3.64 -10.69 5.95
N ALA A 42 4.17 -9.46 5.95
CA ALA A 42 4.32 -8.68 7.18
C ALA A 42 2.95 -8.52 7.87
N PRO A 43 2.90 -8.46 9.23
CA PRO A 43 1.66 -8.24 9.95
C PRO A 43 0.95 -6.95 9.47
N PRO A 44 -0.38 -6.93 9.39
CA PRO A 44 -1.11 -5.73 8.98
C PRO A 44 -0.88 -4.56 9.96
N ALA A 45 -0.80 -3.34 9.43
CA ALA A 45 -0.67 -2.14 10.25
C ALA A 45 -1.91 -1.89 11.12
N ALA A 46 -1.69 -1.46 12.36
CA ALA A 46 -2.78 -1.13 13.28
C ALA A 46 -3.62 0.06 12.76
N PRO A 47 -4.95 0.03 12.93
CA PRO A 47 -5.79 1.18 12.62
C PRO A 47 -5.50 2.37 13.54
N ALA A 48 -5.79 3.56 13.04
CA ALA A 48 -5.85 4.78 13.84
C ALA A 48 -7.08 5.59 13.41
N ILE A 49 -7.66 6.34 14.34
CA ILE A 49 -8.77 7.24 14.05
C ILE A 49 -8.65 8.51 14.86
N THR A 50 -9.04 9.63 14.26
CA THR A 50 -9.17 10.93 14.91
C THR A 50 -10.57 11.45 14.64
N LEU A 51 -11.27 11.86 15.68
CA LEU A 51 -12.60 12.46 15.63
C LEU A 51 -12.55 13.82 16.33
N ARG A 52 -13.05 14.87 15.68
CA ARG A 52 -13.07 16.23 16.21
C ARG A 52 -14.44 16.86 16.01
N ALA A 53 -14.88 17.65 16.98
CA ALA A 53 -16.05 18.52 16.87
C ALA A 53 -15.59 19.98 16.84
N ASN A 54 -16.17 20.79 15.96
CA ASN A 54 -15.93 22.23 15.93
C ASN A 54 -17.23 22.99 15.57
N PRO A 55 -17.77 23.81 16.50
CA PRO A 55 -17.31 24.03 17.89
C PRO A 55 -17.64 22.85 18.83
N THR A 56 -16.89 22.71 19.93
CA THR A 56 -17.17 21.70 20.98
C THR A 56 -18.26 22.13 21.96
N THR A 57 -18.64 23.41 21.93
CA THR A 57 -19.74 23.97 22.73
C THR A 57 -20.68 24.71 21.82
N ILE A 58 -21.98 24.41 21.93
CA ILE A 58 -23.05 25.02 21.15
C ILE A 58 -24.20 25.42 22.08
N ASN A 59 -25.01 26.38 21.65
CA ASN A 59 -26.31 26.62 22.27
C ASN A 59 -27.35 25.71 21.61
N ARG A 60 -28.47 25.42 22.29
CA ARG A 60 -29.57 24.65 21.67
C ARG A 60 -30.00 25.26 20.33
N GLY A 61 -30.17 24.39 19.32
CA GLY A 61 -30.54 24.80 17.97
C GLY A 61 -29.39 25.35 17.12
N GLN A 62 -28.16 25.33 17.63
CA GLN A 62 -26.96 25.57 16.83
C GLN A 62 -26.36 24.25 16.33
N ASP A 63 -25.51 24.37 15.34
CA ASP A 63 -24.84 23.25 14.69
C ASP A 63 -23.37 23.17 15.09
N THR A 64 -22.82 21.96 15.05
CA THR A 64 -21.39 21.72 15.12
C THR A 64 -20.96 20.75 14.03
N THR A 65 -19.76 20.95 13.48
CA THR A 65 -19.20 20.05 12.47
C THR A 65 -18.35 18.99 13.15
N LEU A 66 -18.72 17.73 12.95
CA LEU A 66 -17.87 16.58 13.23
C LEU A 66 -16.97 16.33 12.03
N THR A 67 -15.68 16.15 12.26
CA THR A 67 -14.69 15.77 11.25
C THR A 67 -13.93 14.55 11.75
N TRP A 68 -13.73 13.56 10.86
CA TRP A 68 -13.00 12.34 11.19
C TRP A 68 -12.01 11.95 10.10
N GLU A 69 -10.94 11.29 10.54
CA GLU A 69 -9.93 10.69 9.68
C GLU A 69 -9.46 9.37 10.29
N ALA A 70 -9.52 8.29 9.52
CA ALA A 70 -9.03 6.98 9.89
C ALA A 70 -7.93 6.50 8.94
N LYS A 71 -6.95 5.77 9.49
CA LYS A 71 -5.82 5.17 8.77
C LYS A 71 -5.79 3.67 9.03
N ASN A 72 -5.38 2.90 8.03
CA ASN A 72 -5.34 1.42 8.07
C ASN A 72 -6.67 0.78 8.49
N ALA A 73 -7.79 1.47 8.26
CA ALA A 73 -9.14 1.04 8.60
C ALA A 73 -9.91 0.69 7.33
N ALA A 74 -10.62 -0.43 7.36
CA ALA A 74 -11.54 -0.85 6.30
C ALA A 74 -12.96 -0.33 6.53
N ASN A 75 -13.37 -0.22 7.81
CA ASN A 75 -14.68 0.29 8.20
C ASN A 75 -14.54 1.34 9.30
N VAL A 76 -15.37 2.38 9.25
CA VAL A 76 -15.48 3.38 10.32
C VAL A 76 -16.93 3.53 10.70
N ARG A 77 -17.21 3.47 12.00
CA ARG A 77 -18.54 3.66 12.56
C ARG A 77 -18.53 4.77 13.59
N ILE A 78 -19.45 5.71 13.49
CA ILE A 78 -19.58 6.82 14.44
C ILE A 78 -20.96 6.75 15.11
N GLU A 79 -20.95 6.71 16.44
CA GLU A 79 -22.15 6.66 17.27
C GLU A 79 -22.15 7.80 18.28
N PRO A 80 -23.32 8.34 18.67
CA PRO A 80 -24.65 7.98 18.17
C PRO A 80 -24.97 8.59 16.79
N GLY A 81 -25.90 7.98 16.05
CA GLY A 81 -26.63 8.61 14.93
C GLY A 81 -25.96 8.69 13.55
N LEU A 82 -24.63 8.59 13.45
CA LEU A 82 -23.95 8.64 12.14
C LEU A 82 -23.91 7.27 11.46
N GLY A 83 -23.72 6.19 12.23
CA GLY A 83 -23.62 4.84 11.69
C GLY A 83 -22.29 4.61 10.97
N GLU A 84 -22.29 3.78 9.95
CA GLU A 84 -21.10 3.54 9.13
C GLU A 84 -20.82 4.71 8.19
N VAL A 85 -19.57 5.13 8.14
CA VAL A 85 -19.08 6.27 7.36
C VAL A 85 -17.79 5.88 6.63
N GLY A 86 -17.41 6.68 5.64
CA GLY A 86 -16.10 6.53 4.99
C GLY A 86 -14.94 6.75 5.97
N ALA A 87 -13.75 6.29 5.58
CA ALA A 87 -12.53 6.43 6.39
C ALA A 87 -12.22 7.89 6.76
N THR A 88 -12.57 8.83 5.89
CA THR A 88 -12.45 10.27 6.14
C THR A 88 -13.76 10.97 5.80
N GLY A 89 -14.06 12.06 6.50
CA GLY A 89 -15.27 12.81 6.22
C GLY A 89 -15.56 13.91 7.23
N ASN A 90 -16.63 14.65 6.96
CA ASN A 90 -17.19 15.62 7.89
C ASN A 90 -18.73 15.60 7.80
N ARG A 91 -19.40 16.02 8.88
CA ARG A 91 -20.86 16.11 8.96
C ARG A 91 -21.29 17.17 9.97
N SER A 92 -22.24 18.02 9.57
CA SER A 92 -22.94 18.91 10.51
C SER A 92 -23.94 18.13 11.35
N VAL A 93 -23.95 18.36 12.66
CA VAL A 93 -24.88 17.78 13.63
C VAL A 93 -25.40 18.85 14.58
N SER A 94 -26.66 18.70 15.02
CA SER A 94 -27.35 19.66 15.89
C SER A 94 -27.93 18.93 17.11
N PRO A 95 -27.10 18.47 18.05
CA PRO A 95 -27.60 17.71 19.20
C PRO A 95 -28.43 18.60 20.14
N ALA A 96 -29.56 18.09 20.62
CA ALA A 96 -30.46 18.82 21.54
C ALA A 96 -29.94 18.87 22.99
N SER A 97 -29.01 17.98 23.34
CA SER A 97 -28.37 17.88 24.65
C SER A 97 -26.90 17.50 24.50
N SER A 98 -26.08 17.77 25.51
CA SER A 98 -24.67 17.40 25.53
C SER A 98 -24.49 15.91 25.22
N VAL A 99 -23.63 15.60 24.25
CA VAL A 99 -23.44 14.25 23.70
C VAL A 99 -21.96 13.98 23.47
N THR A 100 -21.54 12.75 23.72
CA THR A 100 -20.22 12.26 23.33
C THR A 100 -20.38 11.36 22.12
N TYR A 101 -19.74 11.74 21.01
CA TYR A 101 -19.63 10.88 19.83
C TYR A 101 -18.39 9.99 19.99
N GLN A 102 -18.52 8.72 19.62
CA GLN A 102 -17.45 7.74 19.58
C GLN A 102 -17.30 7.25 18.14
N ALA A 103 -16.09 7.35 17.60
CA ALA A 103 -15.72 6.77 16.33
C ALA A 103 -14.94 5.48 16.57
N THR A 104 -15.27 4.43 15.83
CA THR A 104 -14.61 3.12 15.85
C THR A 104 -14.13 2.80 14.45
N ALA A 105 -12.81 2.73 14.26
CA ALA A 105 -12.15 2.26 13.05
C ALA A 105 -11.78 0.79 13.20
N THR A 106 -12.18 -0.04 12.23
CA THR A 106 -11.85 -1.47 12.19
C THR A 106 -11.07 -1.78 10.92
N GLY A 107 -9.96 -2.52 11.04
CA GLY A 107 -9.14 -2.92 9.92
C GLY A 107 -8.40 -4.24 10.17
N PRO A 108 -7.61 -4.72 9.19
CA PRO A 108 -6.91 -6.00 9.31
C PRO A 108 -5.92 -6.07 10.47
N GLY A 109 -5.43 -4.92 10.94
CA GLY A 109 -4.55 -4.81 12.11
C GLY A 109 -5.27 -4.61 13.46
N GLY A 110 -6.60 -4.74 13.51
CA GLY A 110 -7.39 -4.64 14.73
C GLY A 110 -8.44 -3.52 14.70
N THR A 111 -8.58 -2.82 15.83
CA THR A 111 -9.56 -1.74 16.01
C THR A 111 -8.95 -0.54 16.74
N ALA A 112 -9.37 0.67 16.38
CA ALA A 112 -9.03 1.90 17.08
C ALA A 112 -10.30 2.71 17.35
N THR A 113 -10.31 3.46 18.45
CA THR A 113 -11.45 4.30 18.84
C THR A 113 -10.99 5.70 19.22
N ASP A 114 -11.81 6.70 18.93
CA ASP A 114 -11.64 8.08 19.41
C ASP A 114 -12.99 8.70 19.75
N THR A 115 -13.00 9.74 20.59
CA THR A 115 -14.23 10.38 21.06
C THR A 115 -14.18 11.90 20.93
N ALA A 116 -15.30 12.50 20.56
CA ALA A 116 -15.49 13.94 20.58
C ALA A 116 -16.73 14.30 21.40
N ARG A 117 -16.55 15.13 22.44
CA ARG A 117 -17.64 15.61 23.28
C ARG A 117 -18.13 16.96 22.79
N ILE A 118 -19.45 17.07 22.64
CA ILE A 118 -20.16 18.31 22.36
C ILE A 118 -21.00 18.68 23.59
N THR A 119 -20.81 19.91 24.08
CA THR A 119 -21.57 20.48 25.19
C THR A 119 -22.65 21.40 24.66
N VAL A 120 -23.89 21.22 25.13
CA VAL A 120 -25.03 22.08 24.82
C VAL A 120 -25.37 22.91 26.05
N ASN A 121 -25.37 24.25 25.90
CA ASN A 121 -25.76 25.20 26.95
C ASN A 121 -27.28 25.36 27.07
#